data_AF-A0A2S7I4B8-F1
#
_entry.id   AF-A0A2S7I4B8-F1
#
_cell.length_a   1.000
_cell.length_b   1.000
_cell.length_c   1.000
_cell.angle_alpha   90.00
_cell.angle_beta   90.00
_cell.angle_gamma   90.00
#
_symmetry.space_group_name_H-M   'P 1'
#
loop_
_entity.id
_entity.type
_entity.pdbx_description
1 polymer ?
#
loop_
_entity_poly.entity_id
_entity_poly.type
_entity_poly.pdbx_seq_one_letter_code
_entity_poly.pdbx_strand_id
1 'polypeptide(L)'
;MRRFRKFPKTFIPKTSKMKHKKLKILIIVWIFLILINYYYMPYFILPLVWLLNVLVLLVIVLIQMIKIFKERKNISRQRIVIFISVSLITFFSFYKFYGIPNLFIEKLDWIILKEKRKDIVSDVKKGILKSNVSWNNVVCELPFEFPVVSNGGNDIWISKNKTNQKYTVKFWVFRNFFDSPSTYLIYTEDDQNIKYYNEKIKNDPERNWKIDNNWYRIFGD
;
A
#
# COMPACT_ATOMS: atom_id res chain seq x y z
N MET A 1 -2.76 32.95 -69.32
CA MET A 1 -1.75 32.51 -68.32
C MET A 1 -1.73 33.50 -67.15
N ARG A 2 -2.50 33.26 -66.07
CA ARG A 2 -2.44 34.05 -64.82
C ARG A 2 -2.60 33.13 -63.60
N ARG A 3 -1.71 33.34 -62.64
CA ARG A 3 -1.27 32.43 -61.57
C ARG A 3 -2.37 31.97 -60.61
N PHE A 4 -2.43 30.66 -60.36
CA PHE A 4 -3.14 30.07 -59.23
C PHE A 4 -2.55 30.58 -57.90
N ARG A 5 -3.40 31.20 -57.06
CA ARG A 5 -3.08 31.49 -55.65
C ARG A 5 -3.00 30.16 -54.90
N LYS A 6 -1.80 29.79 -54.42
CA LYS A 6 -1.64 28.71 -53.43
C LYS A 6 -2.29 29.16 -52.12
N PHE A 7 -3.33 28.45 -51.69
CA PHE A 7 -3.88 28.60 -50.36
C PHE A 7 -2.83 28.23 -49.30
N PRO A 8 -2.73 28.97 -48.19
CA PRO A 8 -1.81 28.62 -47.12
C PRO A 8 -2.23 27.31 -46.46
N LYS A 9 -1.29 26.38 -46.30
CA LYS A 9 -1.47 25.16 -45.51
C LYS A 9 -1.92 25.57 -44.11
N THR A 10 -3.13 25.17 -43.74
CA THR A 10 -3.64 25.28 -42.37
C THR A 10 -2.65 24.63 -41.41
N PHE A 11 -2.06 25.44 -40.53
CA PHE A 11 -1.24 24.97 -39.42
C PHE A 11 -2.15 24.25 -38.43
N ILE A 12 -2.25 22.92 -38.53
CA ILE A 12 -2.96 22.10 -37.55
C ILE A 12 -2.10 22.11 -36.28
N PRO A 13 -2.54 22.71 -35.15
CA PRO A 13 -1.74 22.73 -33.94
C PRO A 13 -1.66 21.31 -33.39
N LYS A 14 -0.47 20.72 -33.50
CA LYS A 14 -0.13 19.39 -33.00
C LYS A 14 0.08 19.42 -31.48
N THR A 15 -0.89 19.87 -30.68
CA THR A 15 -0.65 20.15 -29.25
C THR A 15 -1.86 19.94 -28.33
N SER A 16 -2.34 18.69 -28.20
CA SER A 16 -3.13 18.31 -27.01
C SER A 16 -2.81 16.91 -26.48
N LYS A 17 -2.54 15.93 -27.35
CA LYS A 17 -2.29 14.52 -26.95
C LYS A 17 -1.04 14.30 -26.08
N MET A 18 0.03 15.09 -26.22
CA MET A 18 1.30 14.85 -25.51
C MET A 18 1.31 15.28 -24.03
N LYS A 19 0.43 16.19 -23.59
CA LYS A 19 0.54 16.83 -22.26
C LYS A 19 0.00 15.96 -21.11
N HIS A 20 -1.00 15.13 -21.35
CA HIS A 20 -1.53 14.18 -20.34
C HIS A 20 -0.67 12.93 -20.18
N LYS A 21 0.17 12.58 -21.17
CA LYS A 21 1.01 11.38 -21.12
C LYS A 21 1.94 11.40 -19.89
N LYS A 22 2.57 12.54 -19.60
CA LYS A 22 3.48 12.69 -18.44
C LYS A 22 2.74 12.53 -17.11
N LEU A 23 1.54 13.12 -16.97
CA LEU A 23 0.74 12.98 -15.75
C LEU A 23 0.27 11.54 -15.54
N LYS A 24 -0.19 10.87 -16.61
CA LYS A 24 -0.58 9.45 -16.55
C LYS A 24 0.59 8.57 -16.11
N ILE A 25 1.77 8.78 -16.69
CA ILE A 25 2.99 8.05 -16.29
C ILE A 25 3.31 8.32 -14.82
N LEU A 26 3.24 9.57 -14.35
CA LEU A 26 3.49 9.91 -12.95
C LEU A 26 2.52 9.17 -12.01
N ILE A 27 1.22 9.15 -12.33
CA ILE A 27 0.21 8.44 -11.53
C ILE A 27 0.50 6.94 -11.51
N ILE A 28 0.80 6.35 -12.67
CA ILE A 28 1.13 4.92 -12.78
C ILE A 28 2.36 4.60 -11.95
N VAL A 29 3.44 5.37 -12.09
CA VAL A 29 4.69 5.19 -11.31
C VAL A 29 4.41 5.32 -9.82
N TRP A 30 3.61 6.29 -9.40
CA TRP A 30 3.25 6.48 -8.00
C TRP A 30 2.45 5.29 -7.44
N ILE A 31 1.47 4.76 -8.18
CA ILE A 31 0.72 3.56 -7.80
C ILE A 31 1.65 2.36 -7.68
N PHE A 32 2.50 2.12 -8.68
CA PHE A 32 3.48 1.03 -8.63
C PHE A 32 4.43 1.16 -7.45
N LEU A 33 4.89 2.38 -7.14
CA LEU A 33 5.76 2.63 -6.00
C LEU A 33 5.07 2.28 -4.67
N ILE A 34 3.80 2.66 -4.50
CA ILE A 34 3.05 2.31 -3.28
C ILE A 34 2.88 0.79 -3.18
N LEU A 35 2.53 0.12 -4.27
CA LEU A 35 2.37 -1.34 -4.27
C LEU A 35 3.69 -2.06 -3.94
N ILE A 36 4.80 -1.64 -4.55
CA ILE A 36 6.13 -2.18 -4.25
C ILE A 36 6.48 -1.95 -2.78
N ASN A 37 6.21 -0.75 -2.27
CA ASN A 37 6.44 -0.41 -0.87
C ASN A 37 5.62 -1.26 0.09
N TYR A 38 4.36 -1.53 -0.25
CA TYR A 38 3.45 -2.30 0.57
C TYR A 38 3.87 -3.78 0.67
N TYR A 39 4.18 -4.43 -0.46
CA TYR A 39 4.42 -5.89 -0.49
C TYR A 39 5.88 -6.29 -0.27
N TYR A 40 6.83 -5.50 -0.77
CA TYR A 40 8.21 -5.98 -1.00
C TYR A 40 9.29 -5.17 -0.30
N MET A 41 9.04 -3.90 0.02
CA MET A 41 10.12 -3.03 0.48
C MET A 41 10.52 -3.39 1.91
N PRO A 42 11.82 -3.65 2.17
CA PRO A 42 12.32 -3.82 3.52
C PRO A 42 12.08 -2.56 4.37
N TYR A 43 11.67 -2.76 5.61
CA TYR A 43 11.23 -1.69 6.50
C TYR A 43 12.29 -0.63 6.78
N PHE A 44 13.57 -0.99 6.83
CA PHE A 44 14.65 -0.02 7.05
C PHE A 44 14.91 0.87 5.81
N ILE A 45 14.54 0.41 4.62
CA ILE A 45 14.68 1.16 3.36
C ILE A 45 13.46 2.08 3.14
N LEU A 46 12.30 1.68 3.64
CA LEU A 46 11.03 2.36 3.41
C LEU A 46 11.06 3.86 3.78
N PRO A 47 11.58 4.30 4.95
CA PRO A 47 11.66 5.73 5.28
C PRO A 47 12.51 6.54 4.29
N LEU A 48 13.61 5.97 3.78
CA LEU A 48 14.51 6.64 2.84
C LEU A 48 13.87 6.82 1.47
N VAL A 49 13.24 5.76 0.95
CA VAL A 49 12.51 5.79 -0.32
C VAL A 49 11.32 6.75 -0.23
N TRP A 50 10.61 6.72 0.90
CA TRP A 50 9.48 7.59 1.16
C TRP A 50 9.90 9.06 1.22
N LEU A 51 10.96 9.40 1.97
CA LEU A 51 11.51 10.76 2.04
C LEU A 51 11.92 11.27 0.66
N LEU A 52 12.66 10.46 -0.12
CA LEU A 52 13.06 10.82 -1.48
C LEU A 52 11.86 11.08 -2.38
N ASN A 53 10.84 10.22 -2.33
CA ASN A 53 9.61 10.37 -3.11
C ASN A 53 8.90 11.69 -2.78
N VAL A 54 8.73 12.01 -1.49
CA VAL A 54 8.11 13.27 -1.05
C VAL A 54 8.92 14.48 -1.53
N LEU A 55 10.25 14.46 -1.42
CA LEU A 55 11.11 15.55 -1.88
C LEU A 55 11.00 15.78 -3.40
N VAL A 56 11.03 14.72 -4.20
CA VAL A 56 10.87 14.80 -5.66
C VAL A 56 9.50 15.38 -6.00
N LEU A 57 8.44 14.91 -5.36
CA LEU A 57 7.08 15.41 -5.58
C LEU A 57 6.94 16.89 -5.19
N LEU A 58 7.54 17.32 -4.09
CA LEU A 58 7.58 18.72 -3.68
C LEU A 58 8.27 19.60 -4.73
N VAL A 59 9.43 19.19 -5.25
CA VAL A 59 10.12 19.92 -6.33
C VAL A 59 9.22 20.04 -7.57
N ILE A 60 8.49 18.98 -7.94
CA ILE A 60 7.55 19.03 -9.06
C ILE A 60 6.42 20.02 -8.77
N VAL A 61 5.83 20.01 -7.57
CA VAL A 61 4.79 20.97 -7.17
C VAL A 61 5.30 22.41 -7.30
N LEU A 62 6.50 22.71 -6.80
CA LEU A 62 7.11 24.04 -6.89
C LEU A 62 7.32 24.48 -8.34
N ILE A 63 7.84 23.61 -9.20
CA ILE A 63 7.99 23.89 -10.64
C ILE A 63 6.63 24.20 -11.28
N GLN A 64 5.59 23.44 -10.93
CA GLN A 64 4.25 23.64 -11.49
C GLN A 64 3.60 24.93 -10.96
N MET A 65 3.83 25.30 -9.70
CA MET A 65 3.41 26.56 -9.10
C MET A 65 4.05 27.76 -9.82
N ILE A 66 5.38 27.72 -10.05
CA ILE A 66 6.11 28.78 -10.78
C ILE A 66 5.54 28.94 -12.20
N LYS A 67 5.24 27.83 -12.89
CA LYS A 67 4.65 27.87 -14.23
C LYS A 67 3.27 28.51 -14.23
N ILE A 68 2.41 28.18 -13.25
CA ILE A 68 1.10 28.82 -13.09
C ILE A 68 1.25 30.32 -12.88
N PHE A 69 2.17 30.75 -12.01
CA PHE A 69 2.39 32.16 -11.72
C PHE A 69 2.91 32.95 -12.93
N LYS A 70 3.80 32.35 -13.73
CA LYS A 70 4.29 32.93 -14.99
C LYS A 70 3.20 33.03 -16.04
N GLU A 71 2.33 32.04 -16.14
CA GLU A 71 1.22 31.97 -17.11
C GLU A 71 -0.07 32.62 -16.60
N ARG A 72 -0.04 33.37 -15.49
CA ARG A 72 -1.24 33.83 -14.75
C ARG A 72 -2.28 34.58 -15.58
N LYS A 73 -1.85 35.29 -16.63
CA LYS A 73 -2.74 36.04 -17.54
C LYS A 73 -3.52 35.14 -18.50
N ASN A 74 -3.00 33.94 -18.82
CA ASN A 74 -3.55 32.99 -19.79
C ASN A 74 -3.41 31.53 -19.30
N ILE A 75 -3.90 31.23 -18.09
CA ILE A 75 -3.79 29.88 -17.52
C ILE A 75 -4.71 28.92 -18.27
N SER A 76 -4.13 27.87 -18.85
CA SER A 76 -4.92 26.78 -19.44
C SER A 76 -5.53 25.86 -18.38
N ARG A 77 -6.76 25.37 -18.61
CA ARG A 77 -7.41 24.36 -17.74
C ARG A 77 -6.52 23.13 -17.49
N GLN A 78 -5.78 22.69 -18.51
CA GLN A 78 -4.83 21.57 -18.40
C GLN A 78 -3.72 21.82 -17.37
N ARG A 79 -3.22 23.07 -17.28
CA ARG A 79 -2.19 23.44 -16.30
C ARG A 79 -2.71 23.28 -14.88
N ILE A 80 -3.94 23.74 -14.65
CA ILE A 80 -4.63 23.63 -13.35
C ILE A 80 -4.80 22.16 -12.99
N VAL A 81 -5.31 21.33 -13.91
CA VAL A 81 -5.48 19.89 -13.67
C VAL A 81 -4.16 19.23 -13.28
N ILE A 82 -3.07 19.48 -14.01
CA ILE A 82 -1.77 18.88 -13.67
C ILE A 82 -1.29 19.32 -12.29
N PHE A 83 -1.43 20.61 -11.96
CA PHE A 83 -1.02 21.12 -10.65
C PHE A 83 -1.84 20.48 -9.53
N ILE A 84 -3.17 20.46 -9.65
CA ILE A 84 -4.05 19.83 -8.66
C ILE A 84 -3.70 18.34 -8.51
N SER A 85 -3.54 17.60 -9.61
CA SER A 85 -3.20 16.17 -9.55
C SER A 85 -1.86 15.92 -8.87
N VAL A 86 -0.81 16.69 -9.20
CA VAL A 86 0.50 16.51 -8.54
C VAL A 86 0.39 16.90 -7.07
N SER A 87 -0.27 18.01 -6.73
CA SER A 87 -0.48 18.42 -5.34
C SER A 87 -1.24 17.37 -4.53
N LEU A 88 -2.24 16.71 -5.11
CA LEU A 88 -2.95 15.60 -4.47
C LEU A 88 -2.05 14.37 -4.27
N ILE A 89 -1.26 14.00 -5.28
CA ILE A 89 -0.28 12.91 -5.16
C ILE A 89 0.72 13.21 -4.03
N THR A 90 1.26 14.43 -3.98
CA THR A 90 2.15 14.89 -2.90
C THR A 90 1.44 14.85 -1.55
N PHE A 91 0.21 15.33 -1.47
CA PHE A 91 -0.60 15.32 -0.25
C PHE A 91 -0.78 13.90 0.30
N PHE A 92 -1.22 12.95 -0.52
CA PHE A 92 -1.35 11.54 -0.14
C PHE A 92 -0.01 10.85 0.13
N SER A 93 1.11 11.46 -0.27
CA SER A 93 2.43 10.93 0.01
C SER A 93 2.99 11.44 1.34
N PHE A 94 2.39 12.44 2.00
CA PHE A 94 2.81 12.85 3.35
C PHE A 94 2.45 11.80 4.41
N TYR A 95 3.27 11.67 5.46
CA TYR A 95 3.23 10.56 6.44
C TYR A 95 1.82 10.33 7.00
N LYS A 96 1.18 11.41 7.46
CA LYS A 96 -0.17 11.37 8.04
C LYS A 96 -1.23 10.87 7.04
N PHE A 97 -1.09 11.19 5.76
CA PHE A 97 -2.07 10.88 4.73
C PHE A 97 -1.73 9.63 3.90
N TYR A 98 -0.48 9.16 3.99
CA TYR A 98 -0.02 7.93 3.36
C TYR A 98 -0.75 6.68 3.88
N GLY A 99 -1.33 6.76 5.08
CA GLY A 99 -2.22 5.74 5.61
C GLY A 99 -3.48 5.50 4.76
N ILE A 100 -3.97 6.51 4.04
CA ILE A 100 -5.19 6.40 3.23
C ILE A 100 -5.03 5.42 2.05
N PRO A 101 -4.05 5.61 1.13
CA PRO A 101 -3.84 4.65 0.05
C PRO A 101 -3.41 3.27 0.56
N ASN A 102 -2.62 3.19 1.64
CA ASN A 102 -2.24 1.90 2.23
C ASN A 102 -3.43 1.12 2.77
N LEU A 103 -4.35 1.79 3.47
CA LEU A 103 -5.56 1.14 3.99
C LEU A 103 -6.46 0.64 2.85
N PHE A 104 -6.52 1.37 1.74
CA PHE A 104 -7.24 0.91 0.55
C PHE A 104 -6.59 -0.34 -0.04
N ILE A 105 -5.26 -0.37 -0.16
CA ILE A 105 -4.50 -1.54 -0.62
C ILE A 105 -4.70 -2.72 0.34
N GLU A 106 -4.62 -2.50 1.65
CA GLU A 106 -4.83 -3.54 2.68
C GLU A 106 -6.22 -4.17 2.59
N LYS A 107 -7.26 -3.37 2.35
CA LYS A 107 -8.63 -3.89 2.15
C LYS A 107 -8.75 -4.71 0.86
N LEU A 108 -8.14 -4.26 -0.24
CA LEU A 108 -8.13 -5.02 -1.49
C LEU A 108 -7.34 -6.32 -1.36
N ASP A 109 -6.17 -6.25 -0.72
CA ASP A 109 -5.34 -7.40 -0.40
C ASP A 109 -6.13 -8.45 0.37
N TRP A 110 -6.87 -8.06 1.41
CA TRP A 110 -7.75 -8.97 2.15
C TRP A 110 -8.77 -9.64 1.23
N ILE A 111 -9.48 -8.86 0.41
CA ILE A 111 -10.53 -9.39 -0.49
C ILE A 111 -9.95 -10.41 -1.47
N ILE A 112 -8.77 -10.14 -2.02
CA ILE A 112 -8.13 -10.97 -3.05
C ILE A 112 -7.52 -12.24 -2.44
N LEU A 113 -6.91 -12.15 -1.26
CA LEU A 113 -6.08 -13.23 -0.69
C LEU A 113 -6.72 -14.01 0.45
N LYS A 114 -7.94 -13.65 0.88
CA LYS A 114 -8.62 -14.30 2.02
C LYS A 114 -8.68 -15.82 1.92
N GLU A 115 -8.96 -16.39 0.75
CA GLU A 115 -9.15 -17.84 0.61
C GLU A 115 -7.79 -18.56 0.75
N LYS A 116 -6.74 -18.04 0.11
CA LYS A 116 -5.36 -18.55 0.29
C LYS A 116 -4.93 -18.48 1.77
N ARG A 117 -5.29 -17.42 2.50
CA ARG A 117 -5.02 -17.31 3.94
C ARG A 117 -5.80 -18.34 4.77
N LYS A 118 -7.05 -18.65 4.42
CA LYS A 118 -7.83 -19.72 5.06
C LYS A 118 -7.23 -21.10 4.80
N ASP A 119 -6.75 -21.35 3.58
CA ASP A 119 -6.07 -22.60 3.24
C ASP A 119 -4.80 -22.79 4.08
N ILE A 120 -3.99 -21.73 4.21
CA ILE A 120 -2.80 -21.72 5.09
C ILE A 120 -3.18 -22.01 6.54
N VAL A 121 -4.23 -21.39 7.07
CA VAL A 121 -4.73 -21.69 8.42
C VAL A 121 -5.14 -23.15 8.55
N SER A 122 -5.78 -23.73 7.52
CA SER A 122 -6.15 -25.15 7.48
C SER A 122 -4.92 -26.05 7.53
N ASP A 123 -3.89 -25.73 6.74
CA ASP A 123 -2.65 -26.51 6.68
C ASP A 123 -1.83 -26.42 7.96
N VAL A 124 -1.84 -25.27 8.65
CA VAL A 124 -1.28 -25.13 10.00
C VAL A 124 -2.00 -26.04 11.00
N LYS A 125 -3.34 -26.08 10.96
CA LYS A 125 -4.13 -26.94 11.86
C LYS A 125 -3.91 -28.42 11.60
N LYS A 126 -3.73 -28.82 10.34
CA LYS A 126 -3.39 -30.20 9.94
C LYS A 126 -1.94 -30.57 10.26
N GLY A 127 -1.11 -29.61 10.69
CA GLY A 127 0.31 -29.83 10.97
C GLY A 127 1.18 -29.97 9.72
N ILE A 128 0.64 -29.64 8.53
CA ILE A 128 1.38 -29.60 7.27
C ILE A 128 2.37 -28.42 7.32
N LEU A 129 1.87 -27.25 7.73
CA LEU A 129 2.70 -26.07 7.98
C LEU A 129 3.06 -25.97 9.46
N LYS A 130 4.35 -25.81 9.73
CA LYS A 130 4.91 -25.65 11.08
C LYS A 130 6.10 -24.71 11.03
N SER A 131 6.52 -24.22 12.20
CA SER A 131 7.75 -23.44 12.32
C SER A 131 8.91 -24.17 11.63
N ASN A 132 9.55 -23.50 10.69
CA ASN A 132 10.59 -24.07 9.83
C ASN A 132 11.89 -23.24 9.82
N VAL A 133 11.95 -22.17 10.63
CA VAL A 133 13.15 -21.36 10.81
C VAL A 133 13.91 -21.77 12.07
N SER A 134 15.24 -21.67 12.04
CA SER A 134 16.11 -22.06 13.16
C SER A 134 16.15 -21.05 14.31
N TRP A 135 15.90 -19.77 14.02
CA TRP A 135 16.04 -18.66 14.96
C TRP A 135 14.77 -18.36 15.76
N ASN A 136 13.63 -18.98 15.41
CA ASN A 136 12.34 -18.74 16.06
C ASN A 136 11.42 -19.96 15.91
N ASN A 137 10.87 -20.44 17.03
CA ASN A 137 10.04 -21.66 17.10
C ASN A 137 8.55 -21.44 16.80
N VAL A 138 8.15 -20.22 16.46
CA VAL A 138 6.78 -19.85 16.10
C VAL A 138 6.68 -19.22 14.70
N VAL A 139 7.79 -19.03 13.98
CA VAL A 139 7.78 -18.45 12.64
C VAL A 139 7.85 -19.55 11.58
N CYS A 140 6.94 -19.48 10.62
CA CYS A 140 6.92 -20.33 9.44
C CYS A 140 7.12 -19.46 8.20
N GLU A 141 8.26 -19.63 7.52
CA GLU A 141 8.51 -19.10 6.19
C GLU A 141 7.64 -19.90 5.20
N LEU A 142 6.69 -19.24 4.55
CA LEU A 142 5.91 -19.87 3.49
C LEU A 142 6.77 -19.98 2.22
N PRO A 143 6.59 -21.03 1.40
CA PRO A 143 7.22 -21.06 0.09
C PRO A 143 6.84 -19.78 -0.68
N PHE A 144 7.83 -19.18 -1.35
CA PHE A 144 7.58 -17.94 -2.09
C PHE A 144 6.73 -18.26 -3.32
N GLU A 145 5.42 -18.08 -3.16
CA GLU A 145 4.44 -18.23 -4.22
C GLU A 145 3.70 -16.91 -4.40
N PHE A 146 3.74 -16.36 -5.62
CA PHE A 146 2.92 -15.20 -5.94
C PHE A 146 1.44 -15.61 -5.98
N PRO A 147 0.52 -14.84 -5.40
CA PRO A 147 0.74 -13.59 -4.65
C PRO A 147 1.23 -13.84 -3.21
N VAL A 148 2.07 -12.89 -2.73
CA VAL A 148 2.54 -12.82 -1.33
C VAL A 148 1.33 -12.62 -0.43
N VAL A 149 1.21 -13.45 0.61
CA VAL A 149 0.04 -13.45 1.53
C VAL A 149 0.32 -12.78 2.87
N SER A 150 1.60 -12.54 3.16
CA SER A 150 2.08 -11.92 4.39
C SER A 150 3.29 -11.03 4.06
N ASN A 151 3.18 -9.75 4.36
CA ASN A 151 4.20 -8.77 3.99
C ASN A 151 5.47 -8.93 4.85
N GLY A 152 6.64 -8.62 4.28
CA GLY A 152 7.91 -8.66 5.02
C GLY A 152 8.50 -10.07 5.16
N GLY A 153 8.54 -10.82 4.05
CA GLY A 153 9.20 -12.14 3.95
C GLY A 153 8.29 -13.26 3.45
N ASN A 154 6.97 -13.05 3.41
CA ASN A 154 5.97 -14.11 3.25
C ASN A 154 5.94 -15.09 4.44
N ASP A 155 6.42 -14.64 5.60
CA ASP A 155 6.43 -15.42 6.83
C ASP A 155 5.06 -15.38 7.50
N ILE A 156 4.73 -16.35 8.34
CA ILE A 156 3.60 -16.28 9.27
C ILE A 156 4.04 -16.60 10.69
N TRP A 157 3.33 -16.06 11.67
CA TRP A 157 3.48 -16.43 13.07
C TRP A 157 2.42 -17.46 13.45
N ILE A 158 2.84 -18.60 14.00
CA ILE A 158 1.98 -19.69 14.43
C ILE A 158 2.17 -19.87 15.93
N SER A 159 1.09 -19.71 16.70
CA SER A 159 1.07 -20.10 18.11
C SER A 159 -0.08 -21.07 18.39
N LYS A 160 0.19 -22.01 19.30
CA LYS A 160 -0.79 -22.97 19.80
C LYS A 160 -0.85 -22.86 21.30
N ASN A 161 -2.03 -22.62 21.85
CA ASN A 161 -2.22 -22.59 23.28
C ASN A 161 -2.08 -24.01 23.84
N LYS A 162 -1.19 -24.19 24.81
CA LYS A 162 -0.84 -25.51 25.38
C LYS A 162 -2.00 -26.16 26.12
N THR A 163 -2.90 -25.36 26.70
CA THR A 163 -4.00 -25.84 27.56
C THR A 163 -5.20 -26.29 26.73
N ASN A 164 -5.66 -25.46 25.79
CA ASN A 164 -6.88 -25.74 25.01
C ASN A 164 -6.60 -26.21 23.57
N GLN A 165 -5.33 -26.33 23.17
CA GLN A 165 -4.87 -26.76 21.85
C GLN A 165 -5.36 -25.88 20.67
N LYS A 166 -5.88 -24.68 20.96
CA LYS A 166 -6.38 -23.74 19.94
C LYS A 166 -5.25 -22.98 19.25
N TYR A 167 -5.43 -22.70 17.97
CA TYR A 167 -4.42 -22.05 17.14
C TYR A 167 -4.65 -20.54 17.00
N THR A 168 -3.54 -19.81 16.86
CA THR A 168 -3.51 -18.43 16.41
C THR A 168 -2.47 -18.31 15.30
N VAL A 169 -2.86 -17.71 14.17
CA VAL A 169 -2.00 -17.49 13.01
C VAL A 169 -2.00 -16.00 12.70
N LYS A 170 -0.83 -15.37 12.67
CA LYS A 170 -0.68 -13.96 12.29
C LYS A 170 0.02 -13.84 10.94
N PHE A 171 -0.58 -13.05 10.06
CA PHE A 171 -0.02 -12.61 8.79
C PHE A 171 0.39 -11.15 8.95
N TRP A 172 1.62 -10.81 8.60
CA TRP A 172 2.10 -9.43 8.64
C TRP A 172 1.45 -8.62 7.51
N VAL A 173 0.92 -7.46 7.87
CA VAL A 173 0.62 -6.36 6.93
C VAL A 173 1.79 -5.38 6.93
N PHE A 174 2.30 -5.13 8.13
CA PHE A 174 3.49 -4.33 8.38
C PHE A 174 4.26 -5.00 9.51
N ARG A 175 5.48 -5.44 9.23
CA ARG A 175 6.39 -6.06 10.18
C ARG A 175 7.36 -4.99 10.68
N ASN A 176 7.48 -4.89 11.99
CA ASN A 176 8.26 -3.84 12.60
C ASN A 176 9.74 -3.85 12.30
N PHE A 177 10.32 -2.68 12.50
CA PHE A 177 11.73 -2.48 12.76
C PHE A 177 11.87 -1.44 13.90
N PHE A 178 12.78 -1.69 14.85
CA PHE A 178 12.91 -0.93 16.11
C PHE A 178 11.60 -0.88 16.94
N ASP A 179 11.32 0.26 17.59
CA ASP A 179 10.16 0.49 18.46
C ASP A 179 8.85 0.80 17.72
N SER A 180 8.83 0.67 16.39
CA SER A 180 7.58 0.83 15.63
C SER A 180 6.61 -0.32 15.99
N PRO A 181 5.28 -0.12 15.90
CA PRO A 181 4.23 -1.14 16.13
C PRO A 181 3.82 -1.93 14.87
N SER A 182 3.65 -3.26 14.98
CA SER A 182 3.40 -4.11 13.80
C SER A 182 1.91 -4.10 13.51
N THR A 183 1.56 -4.40 12.26
CA THR A 183 0.18 -4.60 11.85
C THR A 183 0.02 -6.03 11.37
N TYR A 184 -1.03 -6.69 11.85
CA TYR A 184 -1.33 -8.07 11.53
C TYR A 184 -2.77 -8.24 11.06
N LEU A 185 -2.94 -9.19 10.15
CA LEU A 185 -4.19 -9.93 9.97
C LEU A 185 -4.06 -11.21 10.82
N ILE A 186 -4.98 -11.40 11.76
CA ILE A 186 -4.88 -12.46 12.76
C ILE A 186 -6.09 -13.37 12.65
N TYR A 187 -5.83 -14.66 12.51
CA TYR A 187 -6.81 -15.71 12.78
C TYR A 187 -6.58 -16.25 14.19
N THR A 188 -7.63 -16.39 15.00
CA THR A 188 -7.50 -17.05 16.31
C THR A 188 -8.77 -17.77 16.72
N GLU A 189 -8.61 -18.97 17.28
CA GLU A 189 -9.69 -19.71 17.94
C GLU A 189 -9.68 -19.54 19.45
N ASP A 190 -8.59 -19.00 20.00
CA ASP A 190 -8.32 -18.89 21.43
C ASP A 190 -9.16 -17.79 22.08
N ASP A 191 -9.93 -18.16 23.11
CA ASP A 191 -10.92 -17.25 23.72
C ASP A 191 -10.25 -16.09 24.47
N GLN A 192 -9.03 -16.27 24.98
CA GLN A 192 -8.28 -15.19 25.64
C GLN A 192 -7.80 -14.18 24.60
N ASN A 193 -7.24 -14.65 23.48
CA ASN A 193 -6.85 -13.80 22.37
C ASN A 193 -8.06 -13.07 21.76
N ILE A 194 -9.19 -13.76 21.59
CA ILE A 194 -10.43 -13.15 21.11
C ILE A 194 -10.87 -12.00 22.03
N LYS A 195 -10.86 -12.20 23.35
CA LYS A 195 -11.19 -11.15 24.33
C LYS A 195 -10.23 -9.98 24.22
N TYR A 196 -8.92 -10.24 24.20
CA TYR A 196 -7.88 -9.23 24.07
C TYR A 196 -8.06 -8.38 22.80
N TYR A 197 -8.29 -9.01 21.65
CA TYR A 197 -8.48 -8.30 20.38
C TYR A 197 -9.77 -7.47 20.37
N ASN A 198 -10.87 -7.99 20.93
CA ASN A 198 -12.10 -7.22 21.05
C ASN A 198 -11.95 -5.99 21.96
N GLU A 199 -11.19 -6.10 23.06
CA GLU A 199 -10.86 -4.94 23.91
C GLU A 199 -9.99 -3.92 23.16
N LYS A 200 -8.99 -4.39 22.41
CA LYS A 200 -8.13 -3.52 21.60
C LYS A 200 -8.91 -2.78 20.52
N ILE A 201 -9.88 -3.45 19.88
CA ILE A 201 -10.81 -2.83 18.92
C ILE A 201 -11.70 -1.78 19.60
N LYS A 202 -12.20 -2.06 20.81
CA LYS A 202 -13.02 -1.11 21.57
C LYS A 202 -12.22 0.15 21.95
N ASN A 203 -10.96 -0.01 22.33
CA ASN A 203 -10.10 1.08 22.77
C ASN A 203 -9.56 1.92 21.60
N ASP A 204 -9.36 1.32 20.42
CA ASP A 204 -8.80 1.98 19.25
C ASP A 204 -9.40 1.43 17.93
N PRO A 205 -10.67 1.76 17.65
CA PRO A 205 -11.40 1.21 16.50
C PRO A 205 -10.93 1.76 15.14
N GLU A 206 -10.20 2.88 15.13
CA GLU A 206 -9.65 3.45 13.88
C GLU A 206 -8.49 2.61 13.35
N ARG A 207 -7.71 2.00 14.25
CA ARG A 207 -6.55 1.17 13.89
C ARG A 207 -6.78 -0.32 14.12
N ASN A 208 -7.90 -0.73 14.69
CA ASN A 208 -8.18 -2.14 14.95
C ASN A 208 -9.63 -2.44 14.62
N TRP A 209 -9.88 -3.52 13.88
CA TRP A 209 -11.24 -3.94 13.58
C TRP A 209 -11.35 -5.44 13.38
N LYS A 210 -12.56 -5.96 13.62
CA LYS A 210 -12.90 -7.34 13.27
C LYS A 210 -13.16 -7.40 11.77
N ILE A 211 -12.55 -8.38 11.11
CA ILE A 211 -12.65 -8.54 9.65
C ILE A 211 -13.73 -9.56 9.29
N ASP A 212 -13.72 -10.70 9.96
CA ASP A 212 -14.63 -11.83 9.75
C ASP A 212 -14.69 -12.67 11.05
N ASN A 213 -15.42 -13.77 11.04
CA ASN A 213 -15.43 -14.75 12.13
C ASN A 213 -14.02 -15.25 12.42
N ASN A 214 -13.56 -15.02 13.66
CA ASN A 214 -12.21 -15.34 14.13
C ASN A 214 -11.06 -14.61 13.41
N TRP A 215 -11.36 -13.60 12.58
CA TRP A 215 -10.37 -12.80 11.85
C TRP A 215 -10.37 -11.35 12.32
N TYR A 216 -9.18 -10.82 12.59
CA TYR A 216 -8.97 -9.50 13.18
C TYR A 216 -7.85 -8.77 12.46
N ARG A 217 -7.98 -7.44 12.34
CA ARG A 217 -6.89 -6.55 11.96
C ARG A 217 -6.43 -5.81 13.20
N ILE A 218 -5.17 -6.02 13.58
CA ILE A 218 -4.62 -5.48 14.82
C ILE A 218 -3.32 -4.71 14.55
N PHE A 219 -3.23 -3.51 15.11
CA PHE A 219 -2.07 -2.62 15.11
C PHE A 219 -1.44 -2.54 16.50
N GLY A 220 -0.11 -2.52 16.57
CA GLY A 220 0.63 -2.41 17.84
C GLY A 220 0.63 -3.69 18.64
N ASP A 221 0.74 -4.82 17.96
CA ASP A 221 1.07 -6.12 18.55
C ASP A 221 2.53 -6.50 18.27
#